data_AF-N6UFL7-F1
#
_entry.id   AF-N6UFL7-F1
#
_cell.length_a   1.000
_cell.length_b   1.000
_cell.length_c   1.000
_cell.angle_alpha   90.00
_cell.angle_beta   90.00
_cell.angle_gamma   90.00
#
_symmetry.space_group_name_H-M   'P 1'
#
loop_
_entity.id
_entity.type
_entity.pdbx_description
1 polymer ?
#
loop_
_entity_poly.entity_id
_entity_poly.type
_entity_poly.pdbx_seq_one_letter_code
_entity_poly.pdbx_strand_id
1 'polypeptide(L)'
;MVMRCVLKHHVCLCVLSTAVLAGLTLITAQTKVYAQSKNCNGFTNPGATGEPGGRKGDNPNGKIECDGGYGGTGGNGDRNGQLGGERTIDMDTDPKPAVKVHKGADITINSKLTVTDSKSKSTSPAIQVESGGVLRLSGHVTIQNVKKGIEVGQGSSVTVLKGSIGVRAGGGAVIEVQNGGEVTLSRGVTVEKVSGTGEVISINNGGNVMLGGTRFMGVNKGIVFKGSKGTANATVMGVGGATINLAHGGTGVIMEGREGANATVMELNIKGSGGTTTGAEVTGEGTLVLNKVKISQVQMGAKVTKGKLTVTGGINDYGR
;
A
#
# COMPACT_ATOMS: atom_id res chain seq x y z
N MET A 1 66.89 -7.38 -8.51
CA MET A 1 65.85 -8.38 -8.16
C MET A 1 64.82 -7.69 -7.27
N VAL A 2 63.59 -8.19 -7.24
CA VAL A 2 62.42 -7.74 -6.45
C VAL A 2 61.40 -6.87 -7.22
N MET A 3 60.48 -7.63 -7.82
CA MET A 3 59.01 -7.52 -7.82
C MET A 3 58.32 -6.38 -8.57
N ARG A 4 57.82 -6.77 -9.76
CA ARG A 4 56.57 -6.26 -10.34
C ARG A 4 55.40 -6.89 -9.58
N CYS A 5 54.53 -6.09 -8.96
CA CYS A 5 53.20 -6.51 -8.54
C CYS A 5 52.16 -5.93 -9.50
N VAL A 6 51.49 -6.84 -10.21
CA VAL A 6 50.27 -6.60 -10.98
C VAL A 6 49.12 -6.54 -9.98
N LEU A 7 48.35 -5.45 -9.95
CA LEU A 7 46.99 -5.48 -9.41
C LEU A 7 45.98 -5.24 -10.54
N LYS A 8 45.38 -6.35 -10.97
CA LYS A 8 44.10 -6.38 -11.70
C LYS A 8 42.96 -6.14 -10.71
N HIS A 9 41.98 -5.36 -11.17
CA HIS A 9 40.59 -5.28 -10.69
C HIS A 9 40.36 -4.80 -9.26
N HIS A 10 39.96 -3.54 -9.11
CA HIS A 10 38.81 -3.14 -8.28
C HIS A 10 38.43 -1.68 -8.56
N VAL A 11 37.59 -1.48 -9.58
CA VAL A 11 36.85 -0.22 -9.77
C VAL A 11 35.40 -0.60 -10.06
N CYS A 12 34.63 -0.89 -9.01
CA CYS A 12 33.17 -0.76 -8.98
C CYS A 12 32.61 -1.20 -7.61
N LEU A 13 32.83 -0.43 -6.55
CA LEU A 13 32.13 -0.68 -5.28
C LEU A 13 31.93 0.58 -4.43
N CYS A 14 31.60 1.71 -5.07
CA CYS A 14 31.25 2.94 -4.35
C CYS A 14 29.89 3.54 -4.71
N VAL A 15 29.10 2.92 -5.61
CA VAL A 15 27.78 3.45 -6.01
C VAL A 15 26.61 2.60 -5.51
N LEU A 16 26.88 1.48 -4.82
CA LEU A 16 25.82 0.58 -4.28
C LEU A 16 25.58 0.76 -2.77
N SER A 17 26.30 1.62 -2.07
CA SER A 17 26.24 1.72 -0.60
C SER A 17 25.21 2.69 -0.04
N THR A 18 24.56 3.53 -0.86
CA THR A 18 23.49 4.44 -0.38
C THR A 18 22.09 3.86 -0.49
N ALA A 19 21.88 2.78 -1.27
CA ALA A 19 20.56 2.16 -1.40
C ALA A 19 20.30 1.05 -0.35
N VAL A 20 21.34 0.46 0.23
CA VAL A 20 21.22 -0.68 1.16
C VAL A 20 21.13 -0.25 2.63
N LEU A 21 21.55 0.97 2.96
CA LEU A 21 21.57 1.46 4.34
C LEU A 21 20.19 1.84 4.91
N ALA A 22 19.13 1.83 4.09
CA ALA A 22 17.75 2.02 4.56
C ALA A 22 17.08 0.70 5.03
N GLY A 23 17.77 -0.45 4.91
CA GLY A 23 17.20 -1.77 5.18
C GLY A 23 17.32 -2.30 6.62
N LEU A 24 18.00 -1.61 7.54
CA LEU A 24 18.40 -2.23 8.82
C LEU A 24 18.31 -1.32 10.05
N THR A 25 17.25 -0.55 10.21
CA THR A 25 16.84 -0.09 11.55
C THR A 25 15.66 -0.94 12.04
N LEU A 26 15.99 -2.09 12.62
CA LEU A 26 15.06 -2.92 13.39
C LEU A 26 14.67 -2.12 14.64
N ILE A 27 13.48 -1.52 14.61
CA ILE A 27 12.85 -0.92 15.78
C ILE A 27 12.47 -2.05 16.73
N THR A 28 13.13 -2.08 17.89
CA THR A 28 12.75 -2.90 19.05
C THR A 28 11.28 -2.65 19.38
N ALA A 29 10.49 -3.71 19.44
CA ALA A 29 9.06 -3.68 19.74
C ALA A 29 8.80 -3.05 21.12
N GLN A 30 8.52 -1.75 21.13
CA GLN A 30 7.72 -1.15 22.20
C GLN A 30 6.26 -1.29 21.77
N THR A 31 5.44 -1.91 22.62
CA THR A 31 3.98 -2.09 22.46
C THR A 31 3.20 -0.77 22.61
N LYS A 32 3.82 0.36 22.26
CA LYS A 32 3.26 1.70 22.34
C LYS A 32 3.16 2.31 20.94
N VAL A 33 1.99 2.84 20.59
CA VAL A 33 1.82 3.68 19.40
C VAL A 33 2.57 4.98 19.68
N TYR A 34 3.75 5.14 19.08
CA TYR A 34 4.43 6.43 19.07
C TYR A 34 3.79 7.26 17.96
N ALA A 35 2.64 7.84 18.30
CA ALA A 35 2.18 9.01 17.58
C ALA A 35 3.08 10.15 18.09
N GLN A 36 4.05 10.60 17.30
CA GLN A 36 4.79 11.85 17.60
C GLN A 36 3.86 13.06 17.28
N SER A 37 2.59 12.93 17.69
CA SER A 37 1.47 13.47 16.96
C SER A 37 1.14 14.88 17.38
N LYS A 38 1.01 15.71 16.36
CA LYS A 38 0.11 16.84 16.41
C LYS A 38 -1.32 16.27 16.32
N ASN A 39 -2.08 16.36 17.41
CA ASN A 39 -3.52 16.09 17.49
C ASN A 39 -4.02 14.74 16.90
N CYS A 40 -3.56 13.60 17.45
CA CYS A 40 -4.24 12.31 17.22
C CYS A 40 -5.31 12.04 18.26
N ASN A 41 -6.57 12.04 17.84
CA ASN A 41 -7.70 11.61 18.65
C ASN A 41 -7.91 10.11 18.44
N GLY A 42 -7.78 9.33 19.51
CA GLY A 42 -8.32 7.97 19.56
C GLY A 42 -9.83 7.97 19.80
N PHE A 43 -10.62 8.82 19.14
CA PHE A 43 -12.05 8.93 19.43
C PHE A 43 -12.97 9.40 18.31
N THR A 44 -14.09 8.68 18.21
CA THR A 44 -15.39 9.21 17.78
C THR A 44 -16.41 9.04 18.92
N ASN A 45 -16.20 9.68 20.08
CA ASN A 45 -17.28 9.84 21.06
C ASN A 45 -17.28 11.29 21.58
N PRO A 46 -18.35 12.08 21.36
CA PRO A 46 -18.46 13.44 21.89
C PRO A 46 -18.52 13.38 23.44
N GLY A 47 -17.38 13.58 24.10
CA GLY A 47 -17.30 13.68 25.57
C GLY A 47 -16.09 13.05 26.26
N ALA A 48 -14.98 12.79 25.59
CA ALA A 48 -13.81 12.07 26.13
C ALA A 48 -13.06 12.79 27.30
N THR A 49 -12.61 12.04 28.31
CA THR A 49 -11.90 12.42 29.56
C THR A 49 -10.49 11.84 29.70
N GLY A 50 -10.09 10.87 28.85
CA GLY A 50 -8.70 10.34 28.84
C GLY A 50 -8.36 9.20 29.82
N GLU A 51 -9.35 8.56 30.48
CA GLU A 51 -9.10 7.39 31.35
C GLU A 51 -9.16 6.04 30.60
N PRO A 52 -8.11 5.21 30.62
CA PRO A 52 -8.12 3.88 29.99
C PRO A 52 -9.29 3.02 30.46
N GLY A 53 -10.07 2.48 29.52
CA GLY A 53 -11.26 1.66 29.82
C GLY A 53 -12.52 2.43 30.23
N GLY A 54 -12.45 3.76 30.34
CA GLY A 54 -13.62 4.60 30.56
C GLY A 54 -14.41 4.84 29.27
N ARG A 55 -15.72 5.08 29.38
CA ARG A 55 -16.62 5.49 28.26
C ARG A 55 -16.14 6.73 27.47
N LYS A 56 -15.17 7.43 28.04
CA LYS A 56 -14.63 8.72 27.65
C LYS A 56 -13.08 8.68 27.53
N GLY A 57 -12.38 7.57 27.77
CA GLY A 57 -10.92 7.48 27.51
C GLY A 57 -10.55 6.40 26.51
N ASP A 58 -9.29 6.39 26.06
CA ASP A 58 -8.80 5.61 24.93
C ASP A 58 -9.49 4.24 24.79
N ASN A 59 -10.27 4.08 23.71
CA ASN A 59 -11.06 2.88 23.47
C ASN A 59 -10.33 2.01 22.43
N PRO A 60 -9.97 0.75 22.77
CA PRO A 60 -9.33 -0.16 21.81
C PRO A 60 -10.21 -0.49 20.59
N ASN A 61 -11.52 -0.22 20.68
CA ASN A 61 -12.47 -0.39 19.60
C ASN A 61 -12.87 0.94 18.93
N GLY A 62 -12.33 2.05 19.44
CA GLY A 62 -12.56 3.40 18.92
C GLY A 62 -11.72 3.67 17.67
N LYS A 63 -12.28 4.48 16.78
CA LYS A 63 -11.61 4.98 15.58
C LYS A 63 -10.45 5.90 15.93
N ILE A 64 -9.51 6.01 15.00
CA ILE A 64 -8.35 6.89 15.10
C ILE A 64 -8.52 8.01 14.08
N GLU A 65 -8.47 9.26 14.52
CA GLU A 65 -8.43 10.42 13.64
C GLU A 65 -7.31 11.38 14.07
N CYS A 66 -6.40 11.70 13.16
CA CYS A 66 -5.30 12.63 13.40
C CYS A 66 -5.36 13.81 12.42
N ASP A 67 -5.33 15.05 12.93
CA ASP A 67 -5.60 16.25 12.11
C ASP A 67 -4.51 17.33 12.11
N GLY A 68 -3.34 17.08 12.71
CA GLY A 68 -2.13 17.88 12.52
C GLY A 68 -2.15 19.30 13.12
N GLY A 69 -3.28 19.77 13.66
CA GLY A 69 -3.41 21.10 14.25
C GLY A 69 -2.56 21.30 15.50
N TYR A 70 -2.31 22.56 15.88
CA TYR A 70 -1.82 22.92 17.21
C TYR A 70 -3.02 23.31 18.07
N GLY A 71 -3.27 22.60 19.18
CA GLY A 71 -4.26 23.01 20.18
C GLY A 71 -5.72 22.67 19.85
N GLY A 72 -5.99 21.54 19.18
CA GLY A 72 -7.36 21.05 19.06
C GLY A 72 -7.90 20.66 20.44
N THR A 73 -9.19 20.94 20.72
CA THR A 73 -9.94 20.48 21.90
C THR A 73 -10.21 18.97 21.89
N GLY A 74 -9.28 18.18 21.35
CA GLY A 74 -9.41 16.75 21.06
C GLY A 74 -8.70 15.91 22.13
N GLY A 75 -9.37 14.86 22.60
CA GLY A 75 -9.02 14.11 23.80
C GLY A 75 -7.56 13.66 23.85
N ASN A 76 -6.92 13.96 24.98
CA ASN A 76 -5.59 13.45 25.30
C ASN A 76 -5.58 11.92 25.13
N GLY A 77 -4.60 11.41 24.39
CA GLY A 77 -4.11 10.04 24.58
C GLY A 77 -3.59 9.87 26.01
N ASP A 78 -2.54 9.08 26.25
CA ASP A 78 -1.83 9.24 27.52
C ASP A 78 -1.32 10.69 27.69
N ARG A 79 -0.71 11.03 28.84
CA ARG A 79 -0.19 12.40 29.09
C ARG A 79 0.80 12.92 28.03
N ASN A 80 1.21 12.07 27.08
CA ASN A 80 2.11 12.39 25.98
C ASN A 80 1.44 12.30 24.59
N GLY A 81 0.11 12.18 24.50
CA GLY A 81 -0.62 12.08 23.23
C GLY A 81 -0.43 10.73 22.52
N GLN A 82 -0.05 9.67 23.24
CA GLN A 82 0.17 8.34 22.66
C GLN A 82 -1.12 7.50 22.70
N LEU A 83 -1.39 6.77 21.63
CA LEU A 83 -2.47 5.78 21.58
C LEU A 83 -1.99 4.47 22.22
N GLY A 84 -2.76 3.91 23.14
CA GLY A 84 -2.37 2.66 23.82
C GLY A 84 -2.80 1.42 23.04
N GLY A 85 -1.98 0.35 23.14
CA GLY A 85 -2.45 -1.03 23.03
C GLY A 85 -2.88 -1.54 21.65
N GLU A 86 -3.22 -2.82 21.59
CA GLU A 86 -3.83 -3.45 20.42
C GLU A 86 -5.26 -2.92 20.20
N ARG A 87 -5.69 -2.86 18.94
CA ARG A 87 -7.00 -2.34 18.57
C ARG A 87 -7.78 -3.27 17.66
N THR A 88 -9.10 -3.27 17.86
CA THR A 88 -10.06 -3.99 17.01
C THR A 88 -11.23 -3.08 16.72
N ILE A 89 -11.25 -2.49 15.52
CA ILE A 89 -12.26 -1.50 15.12
C ILE A 89 -13.24 -2.15 14.14
N ASP A 90 -14.51 -2.18 14.51
CA ASP A 90 -15.59 -2.59 13.61
C ASP A 90 -16.30 -1.35 13.04
N MET A 91 -16.35 -1.26 11.72
CA MET A 91 -16.87 -0.10 10.96
C MET A 91 -18.39 -0.14 10.77
N ASP A 92 -19.10 -1.15 11.29
CA ASP A 92 -20.56 -1.27 11.14
C ASP A 92 -21.34 -0.13 11.84
N THR A 93 -20.92 0.25 13.05
CA THR A 93 -21.69 1.18 13.89
C THR A 93 -21.48 2.64 13.51
N ASP A 94 -20.40 2.94 12.80
CA ASP A 94 -20.11 4.24 12.23
C ASP A 94 -19.42 4.02 10.87
N PRO A 95 -20.04 4.40 9.74
CA PRO A 95 -19.52 4.06 8.42
C PRO A 95 -18.30 4.87 7.98
N LYS A 96 -17.71 5.74 8.82
CA LYS A 96 -16.44 6.47 8.53
C LYS A 96 -15.20 5.57 8.57
N PRO A 97 -14.03 6.00 8.06
CA PRO A 97 -12.78 5.25 8.17
C PRO A 97 -12.44 4.83 9.60
N ALA A 98 -11.82 3.66 9.77
CA ALA A 98 -11.33 3.21 11.08
C ALA A 98 -10.09 4.00 11.52
N VAL A 99 -9.24 4.35 10.55
CA VAL A 99 -8.10 5.24 10.75
C VAL A 99 -8.17 6.36 9.71
N LYS A 100 -8.15 7.61 10.18
CA LYS A 100 -8.09 8.80 9.33
C LYS A 100 -6.90 9.66 9.73
N VAL A 101 -6.02 9.99 8.80
CA VAL A 101 -4.85 10.85 9.06
C VAL A 101 -4.83 11.96 8.02
N HIS A 102 -4.84 13.21 8.47
CA HIS A 102 -4.94 14.36 7.57
C HIS A 102 -4.19 15.58 8.07
N LYS A 103 -4.12 16.60 7.20
CA LYS A 103 -3.55 17.93 7.48
C LYS A 103 -2.12 17.88 8.02
N GLY A 104 -1.27 17.06 7.39
CA GLY A 104 0.14 16.95 7.77
C GLY A 104 0.42 16.20 9.08
N ALA A 105 -0.58 15.53 9.66
CA ALA A 105 -0.34 14.65 10.82
C ALA A 105 0.63 13.51 10.46
N ASP A 106 1.60 13.23 11.32
CA ASP A 106 2.52 12.09 11.21
C ASP A 106 2.35 11.17 12.44
N ILE A 107 1.94 9.92 12.19
CA ILE A 107 1.65 8.93 13.24
C ILE A 107 2.25 7.57 12.90
N THR A 108 2.78 6.89 13.94
CA THR A 108 3.19 5.49 13.86
C THR A 108 2.42 4.60 14.85
N ILE A 109 1.69 3.61 14.34
CA ILE A 109 1.01 2.54 15.08
C ILE A 109 1.90 1.30 15.14
N ASN A 110 2.50 1.07 16.31
CA ASN A 110 3.40 -0.08 16.55
C ASN A 110 2.68 -1.31 17.12
N SER A 111 1.45 -1.15 17.60
CA SER A 111 0.62 -2.24 18.14
C SER A 111 -0.21 -2.92 17.05
N LYS A 112 -0.80 -4.08 17.39
CA LYS A 112 -1.71 -4.78 16.48
C LYS A 112 -2.94 -3.92 16.18
N LEU A 113 -3.33 -3.85 14.91
CA LEU A 113 -4.52 -3.17 14.44
C LEU A 113 -5.37 -4.16 13.64
N THR A 114 -6.59 -4.40 14.11
CA THR A 114 -7.60 -5.20 13.40
C THR A 114 -8.74 -4.29 12.99
N VAL A 115 -9.14 -4.34 11.72
CA VAL A 115 -10.28 -3.57 11.19
C VAL A 115 -11.23 -4.50 10.46
N THR A 116 -12.51 -4.40 10.80
CA THR A 116 -13.60 -5.17 10.18
C THR A 116 -14.75 -4.28 9.76
N ASP A 117 -15.61 -4.76 8.87
CA ASP A 117 -16.96 -4.24 8.65
C ASP A 117 -17.93 -5.43 8.71
N SER A 118 -18.29 -5.83 9.93
CA SER A 118 -18.96 -7.12 10.18
C SER A 118 -20.31 -7.27 9.47
N LYS A 119 -21.06 -6.17 9.31
CA LYS A 119 -22.35 -6.16 8.60
C LYS A 119 -22.27 -5.60 7.18
N SER A 120 -21.07 -5.34 6.68
CA SER A 120 -20.84 -4.88 5.32
C SER A 120 -21.59 -3.60 4.93
N LYS A 121 -21.76 -2.67 5.89
CA LYS A 121 -22.52 -1.43 5.70
C LYS A 121 -21.65 -0.24 5.34
N SER A 122 -20.38 -0.26 5.74
CA SER A 122 -19.49 0.85 5.45
C SER A 122 -19.18 0.92 3.96
N THR A 123 -19.12 2.15 3.45
CA THR A 123 -18.66 2.49 2.10
C THR A 123 -17.28 3.18 2.13
N SER A 124 -16.83 3.60 3.31
CA SER A 124 -15.54 4.27 3.49
C SER A 124 -14.38 3.26 3.40
N PRO A 125 -13.16 3.74 3.08
CA PRO A 125 -11.96 2.93 3.26
C PRO A 125 -11.69 2.63 4.74
N ALA A 126 -11.08 1.48 5.03
CA ALA A 126 -10.65 1.13 6.38
C ALA A 126 -9.64 2.15 6.91
N ILE A 127 -8.69 2.56 6.06
CA ILE A 127 -7.67 3.56 6.35
C ILE A 127 -7.73 4.65 5.29
N GLN A 128 -7.84 5.90 5.71
CA GLN A 128 -7.78 7.07 4.83
C GLN A 128 -6.65 8.00 5.27
N VAL A 129 -5.74 8.32 4.36
CA VAL A 129 -4.64 9.27 4.63
C VAL A 129 -4.61 10.31 3.54
N GLU A 130 -4.82 11.58 3.89
CA GLU A 130 -5.02 12.67 2.94
C GLU A 130 -4.33 13.97 3.39
N SER A 131 -4.28 14.98 2.53
CA SER A 131 -3.80 16.33 2.87
C SER A 131 -2.43 16.35 3.57
N GLY A 132 -1.45 15.62 3.05
CA GLY A 132 -0.09 15.56 3.62
C GLY A 132 0.08 14.65 4.83
N GLY A 133 -0.94 13.89 5.21
CA GLY A 133 -0.87 12.94 6.32
C GLY A 133 0.13 11.81 6.09
N VAL A 134 0.76 11.34 7.16
CA VAL A 134 1.74 10.25 7.16
C VAL A 134 1.35 9.21 8.20
N LEU A 135 1.17 7.98 7.77
CA LEU A 135 0.82 6.85 8.63
C LEU A 135 1.82 5.72 8.47
N ARG A 136 2.41 5.27 9.58
CA ARG A 136 3.28 4.10 9.65
C ARG A 136 2.64 3.03 10.54
N LEU A 137 2.36 1.87 9.98
CA LEU A 137 1.83 0.70 10.68
C LEU A 137 2.96 -0.31 10.85
N SER A 138 3.66 -0.22 11.98
CA SER A 138 4.77 -1.12 12.33
C SER A 138 4.31 -2.39 13.03
N GLY A 139 3.13 -2.34 13.65
CA GLY A 139 2.47 -3.49 14.25
C GLY A 139 1.87 -4.45 13.21
N HIS A 140 1.25 -5.54 13.68
CA HIS A 140 0.54 -6.45 12.79
C HIS A 140 -0.82 -5.88 12.41
N VAL A 141 -1.06 -5.72 11.11
CA VAL A 141 -2.33 -5.19 10.59
C VAL A 141 -3.20 -6.32 10.06
N THR A 142 -4.48 -6.31 10.37
CA THR A 142 -5.47 -7.21 9.78
C THR A 142 -6.67 -6.38 9.36
N ILE A 143 -6.90 -6.24 8.06
CA ILE A 143 -8.09 -5.58 7.50
C ILE A 143 -8.88 -6.64 6.75
N GLN A 144 -10.16 -6.81 7.09
CA GLN A 144 -10.99 -7.84 6.48
C GLN A 144 -12.46 -7.41 6.33
N ASN A 145 -13.12 -7.90 5.30
CA ASN A 145 -14.54 -7.67 5.01
C ASN A 145 -14.95 -6.19 4.77
N VAL A 146 -13.98 -5.28 4.66
CA VAL A 146 -14.22 -3.86 4.38
C VAL A 146 -14.55 -3.63 2.91
N LYS A 147 -15.22 -2.50 2.61
CA LYS A 147 -15.52 -2.13 1.22
C LYS A 147 -14.26 -1.75 0.44
N LYS A 148 -13.38 -0.96 1.04
CA LYS A 148 -12.06 -0.56 0.50
C LYS A 148 -11.03 -0.69 1.61
N GLY A 149 -9.79 -1.05 1.27
CA GLY A 149 -8.73 -1.23 2.26
C GLY A 149 -8.12 0.11 2.68
N ILE A 150 -7.15 0.59 1.90
CA ILE A 150 -6.36 1.80 2.18
C ILE A 150 -6.56 2.81 1.06
N GLU A 151 -6.84 4.07 1.39
CA GLU A 151 -6.93 5.18 0.46
C GLU A 151 -5.88 6.24 0.83
N VAL A 152 -5.01 6.60 -0.11
CA VAL A 152 -3.91 7.56 0.09
C VAL A 152 -3.98 8.69 -0.93
N GLY A 153 -4.15 9.91 -0.44
CA GLY A 153 -4.29 11.12 -1.25
C GLY A 153 -2.98 11.88 -1.50
N GLN A 154 -3.13 13.07 -2.07
CA GLN A 154 -2.02 13.93 -2.46
C GLN A 154 -1.11 14.30 -1.28
N GLY A 155 0.21 14.16 -1.49
CA GLY A 155 1.25 14.47 -0.50
C GLY A 155 1.24 13.56 0.73
N SER A 156 0.37 12.55 0.76
CA SER A 156 0.20 11.64 1.88
C SER A 156 0.97 10.34 1.68
N SER A 157 1.33 9.69 2.78
CA SER A 157 2.00 8.39 2.72
C SER A 157 1.49 7.39 3.76
N VAL A 158 1.42 6.12 3.34
CA VAL A 158 1.13 4.98 4.21
C VAL A 158 2.22 3.94 4.10
N THR A 159 2.76 3.50 5.23
CA THR A 159 3.67 2.35 5.31
C THR A 159 3.03 1.24 6.14
N VAL A 160 2.96 0.02 5.61
CA VAL A 160 2.52 -1.17 6.33
C VAL A 160 3.66 -2.17 6.37
N LEU A 161 4.13 -2.51 7.58
CA LEU A 161 5.29 -3.39 7.73
C LEU A 161 4.94 -4.86 7.67
N LYS A 162 3.78 -5.28 8.15
CA LYS A 162 3.34 -6.69 8.16
C LYS A 162 1.84 -6.77 8.40
N GLY A 163 1.22 -7.82 7.89
CA GLY A 163 -0.21 -8.04 8.08
C GLY A 163 -0.91 -8.59 6.85
N SER A 164 -2.23 -8.65 6.95
CA SER A 164 -3.13 -9.04 5.87
C SER A 164 -4.15 -7.93 5.59
N ILE A 165 -4.43 -7.69 4.30
CA ILE A 165 -5.43 -6.71 3.86
C ILE A 165 -6.36 -7.40 2.87
N GLY A 166 -7.66 -7.43 3.17
CA GLY A 166 -8.69 -8.03 2.35
C GLY A 166 -9.94 -7.16 2.29
N VAL A 167 -10.57 -7.12 1.11
CA VAL A 167 -11.84 -6.42 0.87
C VAL A 167 -12.94 -7.45 0.58
N ARG A 168 -14.18 -7.09 0.89
CA ARG A 168 -15.34 -7.97 0.61
C ARG A 168 -15.63 -8.10 -0.88
N ALA A 169 -16.36 -9.15 -1.26
CA ALA A 169 -16.88 -9.32 -2.60
C ALA A 169 -17.72 -8.12 -3.05
N GLY A 170 -17.52 -7.67 -4.28
CA GLY A 170 -18.16 -6.45 -4.78
C GLY A 170 -17.63 -5.17 -4.13
N GLY A 171 -16.51 -5.24 -3.41
CA GLY A 171 -15.76 -4.11 -2.86
C GLY A 171 -15.09 -3.24 -3.93
N GLY A 172 -14.48 -2.14 -3.46
CA GLY A 172 -13.56 -1.32 -4.24
C GLY A 172 -12.15 -1.89 -4.24
N ALA A 173 -11.15 -1.04 -4.43
CA ALA A 173 -9.78 -1.51 -4.43
C ALA A 173 -9.26 -1.82 -3.01
N VAL A 174 -8.29 -2.71 -2.92
CA VAL A 174 -7.58 -2.96 -1.64
C VAL A 174 -6.73 -1.76 -1.28
N ILE A 175 -6.04 -1.18 -2.27
CA ILE A 175 -5.27 0.05 -2.11
C ILE A 175 -5.67 1.02 -3.22
N GLU A 176 -6.07 2.22 -2.84
CA GLU A 176 -6.31 3.35 -3.75
C GLU A 176 -5.25 4.43 -3.48
N VAL A 177 -4.51 4.79 -4.52
CA VAL A 177 -3.51 5.87 -4.51
C VAL A 177 -4.00 6.96 -5.44
N GLN A 178 -4.06 8.19 -4.93
CA GLN A 178 -4.62 9.32 -5.66
C GLN A 178 -3.64 10.49 -5.68
N ASN A 179 -3.53 11.15 -6.84
CA ASN A 179 -2.88 12.45 -7.00
C ASN A 179 -1.45 12.51 -6.43
N GLY A 180 -0.66 11.46 -6.64
CA GLY A 180 0.74 11.42 -6.18
C GLY A 180 0.95 10.87 -4.76
N GLY A 181 -0.06 10.26 -4.13
CA GLY A 181 0.11 9.59 -2.84
C GLY A 181 1.15 8.46 -2.86
N GLU A 182 1.63 8.08 -1.68
CA GLU A 182 2.69 7.07 -1.52
C GLU A 182 2.27 5.90 -0.63
N VAL A 183 2.52 4.68 -1.08
CA VAL A 183 2.26 3.45 -0.32
C VAL A 183 3.49 2.58 -0.27
N THR A 184 3.84 2.10 0.92
CA THR A 184 4.85 1.06 1.10
C THR A 184 4.25 -0.12 1.83
N LEU A 185 4.23 -1.28 1.20
CA LEU A 185 3.99 -2.56 1.85
C LEU A 185 5.32 -3.30 1.98
N SER A 186 5.63 -3.88 3.13
CA SER A 186 6.91 -4.59 3.31
C SER A 186 6.78 -5.87 4.12
N ARG A 187 7.91 -6.56 4.37
CA ARG A 187 8.07 -7.78 5.17
C ARG A 187 6.99 -8.85 4.94
N GLY A 188 6.55 -9.00 3.70
CA GLY A 188 5.62 -10.06 3.34
C GLY A 188 4.16 -9.78 3.69
N VAL A 189 3.72 -8.52 3.73
CA VAL A 189 2.28 -8.19 3.74
C VAL A 189 1.55 -9.06 2.70
N THR A 190 0.45 -9.67 3.13
CA THR A 190 -0.42 -10.45 2.25
C THR A 190 -1.66 -9.65 1.91
N VAL A 191 -2.12 -9.80 0.67
CA VAL A 191 -3.43 -9.32 0.24
C VAL A 191 -4.24 -10.51 -0.19
N GLU A 192 -5.34 -10.71 0.49
CA GLU A 192 -6.23 -11.85 0.29
C GLU A 192 -7.22 -11.59 -0.86
N LYS A 193 -7.93 -12.66 -1.24
CA LYS A 193 -8.76 -12.78 -2.45
C LYS A 193 -9.56 -11.50 -2.74
N VAL A 194 -9.19 -10.83 -3.83
CA VAL A 194 -9.94 -9.70 -4.38
C VAL A 194 -11.01 -10.27 -5.33
N SER A 195 -12.24 -10.38 -4.84
CA SER A 195 -13.35 -10.96 -5.60
C SER A 195 -14.28 -9.90 -6.20
N GLY A 196 -14.82 -10.19 -7.39
CA GLY A 196 -15.68 -9.26 -8.13
C GLY A 196 -14.87 -8.25 -8.96
N THR A 197 -15.28 -6.98 -8.91
CA THR A 197 -14.70 -5.87 -9.68
C THR A 197 -13.43 -5.28 -9.07
N GLY A 198 -13.02 -5.74 -7.88
CA GLY A 198 -11.97 -5.11 -7.08
C GLY A 198 -10.60 -5.15 -7.73
N GLU A 199 -9.87 -4.04 -7.60
CA GLU A 199 -8.48 -3.89 -7.99
C GLU A 199 -7.61 -4.12 -6.75
N VAL A 200 -6.46 -4.76 -6.89
CA VAL A 200 -5.53 -4.87 -5.77
C VAL A 200 -4.95 -3.49 -5.47
N ILE A 201 -4.39 -2.83 -6.47
CA ILE A 201 -3.89 -1.46 -6.37
C ILE A 201 -4.50 -0.65 -7.51
N SER A 202 -5.21 0.42 -7.17
CA SER A 202 -5.71 1.44 -8.09
C SER A 202 -4.87 2.69 -7.94
N ILE A 203 -4.21 3.16 -9.00
CA ILE A 203 -3.44 4.41 -8.98
C ILE A 203 -4.10 5.38 -9.93
N ASN A 204 -4.60 6.50 -9.41
CA ASN A 204 -5.30 7.52 -10.17
C ASN A 204 -4.56 8.86 -10.09
N ASN A 205 -4.14 9.37 -11.24
CA ASN A 205 -3.39 10.63 -11.38
C ASN A 205 -2.03 10.63 -10.66
N GLY A 206 -1.27 9.54 -10.80
CA GLY A 206 0.11 9.44 -10.29
C GLY A 206 0.21 8.93 -8.85
N GLY A 207 1.41 8.59 -8.44
CA GLY A 207 1.72 8.04 -7.11
C GLY A 207 2.82 6.99 -7.15
N ASN A 208 3.37 6.70 -5.97
CA ASN A 208 4.45 5.74 -5.80
C ASN A 208 4.01 4.58 -4.90
N VAL A 209 4.23 3.35 -5.34
CA VAL A 209 3.98 2.15 -4.54
C VAL A 209 5.22 1.28 -4.46
N MET A 210 5.68 1.00 -3.24
CA MET A 210 6.78 0.09 -2.95
C MET A 210 6.23 -1.20 -2.34
N LEU A 211 6.62 -2.35 -2.89
CA LEU A 211 6.13 -3.67 -2.50
C LEU A 211 7.33 -4.55 -2.10
N GLY A 212 7.61 -4.68 -0.81
CA GLY A 212 8.71 -5.46 -0.26
C GLY A 212 8.30 -6.86 0.19
N GLY A 213 8.53 -7.86 -0.66
CA GLY A 213 8.17 -9.25 -0.41
C GLY A 213 6.67 -9.53 -0.33
N THR A 214 5.84 -8.54 -0.70
CA THR A 214 4.38 -8.58 -0.64
C THR A 214 3.81 -9.68 -1.53
N ARG A 215 2.74 -10.36 -1.07
CA ARG A 215 2.07 -11.41 -1.84
C ARG A 215 0.59 -11.11 -2.01
N PHE A 216 0.15 -11.05 -3.26
CA PHE A 216 -1.27 -10.92 -3.62
C PHE A 216 -1.79 -12.27 -4.10
N MET A 217 -2.96 -12.68 -3.61
CA MET A 217 -3.53 -14.02 -3.87
C MET A 217 -4.90 -13.93 -4.51
N GLY A 218 -5.16 -14.76 -5.53
CA GLY A 218 -6.47 -14.86 -6.18
C GLY A 218 -6.91 -13.55 -6.82
N VAL A 219 -6.01 -12.93 -7.58
CA VAL A 219 -6.17 -11.58 -8.11
C VAL A 219 -6.88 -11.58 -9.46
N ASN A 220 -7.99 -10.86 -9.57
CA ASN A 220 -8.66 -10.60 -10.85
C ASN A 220 -8.05 -9.40 -11.59
N LYS A 221 -7.83 -8.27 -10.90
CA LYS A 221 -7.12 -7.09 -11.40
C LYS A 221 -6.03 -6.73 -10.42
N GLY A 222 -4.77 -6.84 -10.83
CA GLY A 222 -3.63 -6.51 -9.97
C GLY A 222 -3.46 -5.01 -9.80
N ILE A 223 -2.53 -4.43 -10.55
CA ILE A 223 -2.25 -3.00 -10.52
C ILE A 223 -2.97 -2.33 -11.69
N VAL A 224 -3.82 -1.35 -11.42
CA VAL A 224 -4.54 -0.59 -12.44
C VAL A 224 -4.11 0.87 -12.38
N PHE A 225 -3.55 1.36 -13.48
CA PHE A 225 -3.15 2.75 -13.64
C PHE A 225 -4.22 3.51 -14.41
N LYS A 226 -4.72 4.58 -13.78
CA LYS A 226 -5.73 5.51 -14.29
C LYS A 226 -5.15 6.92 -14.26
N GLY A 227 -5.65 7.78 -15.12
CA GLY A 227 -5.31 9.20 -15.07
C GLY A 227 -5.54 9.91 -16.39
N SER A 228 -5.47 11.24 -16.32
CA SER A 228 -5.62 12.14 -17.46
C SER A 228 -4.31 12.84 -17.83
N LYS A 229 -4.30 13.49 -19.00
CA LYS A 229 -3.12 14.06 -19.66
C LYS A 229 -2.35 15.02 -18.75
N GLY A 230 -1.02 14.85 -18.67
CA GLY A 230 -0.08 15.91 -18.26
C GLY A 230 0.47 15.87 -16.83
N THR A 231 0.00 15.01 -15.93
CA THR A 231 0.45 15.04 -14.51
C THR A 231 0.57 13.68 -13.80
N ALA A 232 0.25 12.58 -14.47
CA ALA A 232 0.08 11.28 -13.82
C ALA A 232 1.24 10.31 -14.12
N ASN A 233 2.44 10.62 -13.64
CA ASN A 233 3.51 9.62 -13.61
C ASN A 233 3.31 8.74 -12.36
N ALA A 234 3.16 7.44 -12.57
CA ALA A 234 2.98 6.47 -11.50
C ALA A 234 4.08 5.41 -11.53
N THR A 235 4.59 5.05 -10.36
CA THR A 235 5.63 4.02 -10.24
C THR A 235 5.21 2.96 -9.24
N VAL A 236 5.34 1.69 -9.63
CA VAL A 236 5.25 0.56 -8.71
C VAL A 236 6.56 -0.21 -8.75
N MET A 237 7.17 -0.45 -7.59
CA MET A 237 8.41 -1.19 -7.47
C MET A 237 8.22 -2.40 -6.57
N GLY A 238 8.40 -3.59 -7.13
CA GLY A 238 8.50 -4.84 -6.40
C GLY A 238 9.94 -5.07 -5.95
N VAL A 239 10.19 -5.18 -4.66
CA VAL A 239 11.49 -5.60 -4.11
C VAL A 239 11.30 -6.85 -3.26
N GLY A 240 12.37 -7.61 -3.04
CA GLY A 240 12.31 -8.80 -2.18
C GLY A 240 11.37 -9.91 -2.67
N GLY A 241 11.09 -9.98 -3.98
CA GLY A 241 10.27 -11.03 -4.58
C GLY A 241 8.75 -10.80 -4.49
N ALA A 242 8.30 -9.55 -4.43
CA ALA A 242 6.88 -9.23 -4.47
C ALA A 242 6.16 -9.91 -5.65
N THR A 243 5.02 -10.51 -5.38
CA THR A 243 4.36 -11.42 -6.32
C THR A 243 2.84 -11.22 -6.37
N ILE A 244 2.29 -11.08 -7.57
CA ILE A 244 0.85 -11.15 -7.87
C ILE A 244 0.53 -12.56 -8.35
N ASN A 245 -0.33 -13.28 -7.63
CA ASN A 245 -0.88 -14.57 -8.07
C ASN A 245 -2.30 -14.35 -8.59
N LEU A 246 -2.46 -14.49 -9.90
CA LEU A 246 -3.73 -14.24 -10.59
C LEU A 246 -4.72 -15.37 -10.31
N ALA A 247 -5.99 -14.99 -10.20
CA ALA A 247 -7.09 -15.92 -10.35
C ALA A 247 -7.32 -16.24 -11.84
N HIS A 248 -8.16 -17.24 -12.11
CA HIS A 248 -8.56 -17.57 -13.47
C HIS A 248 -9.16 -16.35 -14.18
N GLY A 249 -8.73 -16.07 -15.42
CA GLY A 249 -9.14 -14.90 -16.19
C GLY A 249 -8.60 -13.55 -15.67
N GLY A 250 -7.72 -13.55 -14.67
CA GLY A 250 -7.16 -12.33 -14.09
C GLY A 250 -6.08 -11.67 -14.94
N THR A 251 -5.89 -10.37 -14.71
CA THR A 251 -4.84 -9.53 -15.32
C THR A 251 -3.93 -8.92 -14.27
N GLY A 252 -2.61 -9.03 -14.46
CA GLY A 252 -1.60 -8.55 -13.51
C GLY A 252 -1.45 -7.04 -13.45
N VAL A 253 -1.20 -6.40 -14.59
CA VAL A 253 -1.05 -4.94 -14.69
C VAL A 253 -1.94 -4.41 -15.79
N ILE A 254 -2.68 -3.34 -15.53
CA ILE A 254 -3.60 -2.72 -16.49
C ILE A 254 -3.28 -1.23 -16.60
N MET A 255 -3.13 -0.73 -17.82
CA MET A 255 -3.02 0.70 -18.12
C MET A 255 -4.30 1.19 -18.80
N GLU A 256 -5.10 1.96 -18.07
CA GLU A 256 -6.37 2.58 -18.51
C GLU A 256 -6.24 4.10 -18.71
N GLY A 257 -5.08 4.68 -18.38
CA GLY A 257 -4.85 6.13 -18.47
C GLY A 257 -4.95 6.68 -19.90
N ARG A 258 -5.30 7.98 -20.01
CA ARG A 258 -5.43 8.70 -21.29
C ARG A 258 -4.07 9.13 -21.85
N GLU A 259 -4.08 9.72 -23.06
CA GLU A 259 -2.88 10.26 -23.71
C GLU A 259 -2.04 11.11 -22.74
N GLY A 260 -0.74 10.82 -22.65
CA GLY A 260 0.19 11.52 -21.77
C GLY A 260 0.30 10.99 -20.33
N ALA A 261 -0.53 10.02 -19.92
CA ALA A 261 -0.31 9.29 -18.67
C ALA A 261 0.81 8.25 -18.83
N ASN A 262 1.73 8.17 -17.87
CA ASN A 262 2.84 7.22 -17.91
C ASN A 262 2.91 6.41 -16.61
N ALA A 263 2.99 5.10 -16.74
CA ALA A 263 3.10 4.17 -15.63
C ALA A 263 4.37 3.33 -15.78
N THR A 264 5.11 3.14 -14.71
CA THR A 264 6.27 2.23 -14.66
C THR A 264 6.04 1.18 -13.58
N VAL A 265 6.18 -0.10 -13.94
CA VAL A 265 6.25 -1.22 -12.99
C VAL A 265 7.63 -1.85 -13.07
N MET A 266 8.27 -2.02 -11.92
CA MET A 266 9.64 -2.53 -11.81
C MET A 266 9.72 -3.75 -10.89
N GLU A 267 10.56 -4.72 -11.24
CA GLU A 267 11.03 -5.81 -10.36
C GLU A 267 9.92 -6.63 -9.68
N LEU A 268 8.76 -6.76 -10.35
CA LEU A 268 7.59 -7.49 -9.86
C LEU A 268 7.47 -8.87 -10.50
N ASN A 269 6.97 -9.87 -9.74
CA ASN A 269 6.56 -11.16 -10.29
C ASN A 269 5.05 -11.21 -10.50
N ILE A 270 4.61 -11.65 -11.67
CA ILE A 270 3.21 -11.91 -12.02
C ILE A 270 3.10 -13.37 -12.41
N LYS A 271 2.29 -14.12 -11.65
CA LYS A 271 2.08 -15.54 -11.85
C LYS A 271 0.63 -15.81 -12.16
N GLY A 272 0.36 -16.33 -13.35
CA GLY A 272 -0.97 -16.78 -13.75
C GLY A 272 -1.37 -18.09 -13.08
N SER A 273 -2.66 -18.42 -13.16
CA SER A 273 -3.20 -19.73 -12.78
C SER A 273 -3.35 -20.68 -13.97
N GLY A 274 -2.73 -20.37 -15.13
CA GLY A 274 -2.97 -21.02 -16.42
C GLY A 274 -4.28 -20.59 -17.12
N GLY A 275 -4.47 -21.08 -18.35
CA GLY A 275 -5.76 -21.17 -19.04
C GLY A 275 -6.35 -19.90 -19.66
N THR A 276 -6.31 -18.72 -19.01
CA THR A 276 -7.00 -17.50 -19.49
C THR A 276 -6.42 -16.19 -18.97
N THR A 277 -5.30 -16.25 -18.25
CA THR A 277 -4.74 -15.08 -17.54
C THR A 277 -3.87 -14.22 -18.45
N THR A 278 -3.83 -12.92 -18.17
CA THR A 278 -3.00 -11.93 -18.89
C THR A 278 -1.98 -11.29 -17.95
N GLY A 279 -0.72 -11.21 -18.37
CA GLY A 279 0.32 -10.57 -17.58
C GLY A 279 0.12 -9.06 -17.48
N ALA A 280 0.11 -8.38 -18.62
CA ALA A 280 -0.13 -6.94 -18.73
C ALA A 280 -1.12 -6.59 -19.83
N GLU A 281 -1.97 -5.58 -19.60
CA GLU A 281 -2.94 -5.10 -20.58
C GLU A 281 -2.90 -3.57 -20.68
N VAL A 282 -2.86 -3.04 -21.90
CA VAL A 282 -2.94 -1.60 -22.17
C VAL A 282 -4.22 -1.34 -22.98
N THR A 283 -5.21 -0.75 -22.32
CA THR A 283 -6.53 -0.43 -22.90
C THR A 283 -6.73 1.07 -23.08
N GLY A 284 -6.00 1.89 -22.33
CA GLY A 284 -5.95 3.35 -22.46
C GLY A 284 -4.89 3.83 -23.47
N GLU A 285 -4.86 5.14 -23.71
CA GLU A 285 -3.93 5.80 -24.64
C GLU A 285 -2.56 6.12 -24.03
N GLY A 286 -2.39 5.89 -22.72
CA GLY A 286 -1.14 6.14 -22.02
C GLY A 286 -0.03 5.12 -22.32
N THR A 287 1.11 5.34 -21.66
CA THR A 287 2.29 4.48 -21.78
C THR A 287 2.49 3.65 -20.53
N LEU A 288 2.62 2.33 -20.69
CA LEU A 288 3.06 1.41 -19.65
C LEU A 288 4.50 0.97 -19.91
N VAL A 289 5.36 1.07 -18.90
CA VAL A 289 6.72 0.56 -18.90
C VAL A 289 6.81 -0.59 -17.91
N LEU A 290 7.23 -1.76 -18.37
CA LEU A 290 7.58 -2.90 -17.52
C LEU A 290 9.10 -3.03 -17.52
N ASN A 291 9.72 -2.96 -16.35
CA ASN A 291 11.17 -3.07 -16.20
C ASN A 291 11.52 -4.23 -15.25
N LYS A 292 12.19 -5.27 -15.76
CA LYS A 292 12.52 -6.50 -15.02
C LYS A 292 11.31 -7.17 -14.35
N VAL A 293 10.14 -7.08 -14.98
CA VAL A 293 8.92 -7.76 -14.51
C VAL A 293 8.92 -9.19 -15.04
N LYS A 294 8.79 -10.17 -14.14
CA LYS A 294 8.69 -11.58 -14.50
C LYS A 294 7.23 -11.96 -14.65
N ILE A 295 6.86 -12.55 -15.78
CA ILE A 295 5.49 -13.01 -16.06
C ILE A 295 5.57 -14.49 -16.40
N SER A 296 4.82 -15.32 -15.67
CA SER A 296 4.81 -16.78 -15.87
C SER A 296 3.41 -17.36 -15.72
N GLN A 297 3.18 -18.53 -16.33
CA GLN A 297 1.92 -19.29 -16.23
C GLN A 297 0.67 -18.50 -16.68
N VAL A 298 0.85 -17.56 -17.62
CA VAL A 298 -0.23 -16.79 -18.24
C VAL A 298 -0.52 -17.29 -19.64
N GLN A 299 -1.75 -17.11 -20.12
CA GLN A 299 -2.09 -17.36 -21.52
C GLN A 299 -1.47 -16.28 -22.41
N MET A 300 -1.52 -15.02 -21.96
CA MET A 300 -1.04 -13.87 -22.71
C MET A 300 -0.06 -13.06 -21.87
N GLY A 301 1.19 -12.94 -22.33
CA GLY A 301 2.20 -12.15 -21.62
C GLY A 301 1.81 -10.67 -21.54
N ALA A 302 1.46 -10.09 -22.70
CA ALA A 302 0.94 -8.74 -22.78
C ALA A 302 -0.08 -8.57 -23.91
N LYS A 303 -1.06 -7.67 -23.69
CA LYS A 303 -2.09 -7.29 -24.66
C LYS A 303 -2.14 -5.77 -24.77
N VAL A 304 -2.02 -5.24 -25.99
CA VAL A 304 -2.10 -3.79 -26.24
C VAL A 304 -3.25 -3.55 -27.20
N THR A 305 -4.27 -2.85 -26.74
CA THR A 305 -5.44 -2.45 -27.54
C THR A 305 -5.35 -0.97 -27.92
N LYS A 306 -4.82 -0.13 -27.02
CA LYS A 306 -4.52 1.29 -27.23
C LYS A 306 -3.19 1.63 -26.55
N GLY A 307 -2.68 2.83 -26.81
CA GLY A 307 -1.50 3.37 -26.13
C GLY A 307 -0.21 2.65 -26.46
N LYS A 308 0.73 2.65 -25.51
CA LYS A 308 2.08 2.08 -25.70
C LYS A 308 2.48 1.18 -24.54
N LEU A 309 3.06 0.03 -24.87
CA LEU A 309 3.77 -0.82 -23.92
C LEU A 309 5.26 -0.82 -24.25
N THR A 310 6.09 -0.59 -23.23
CA THR A 310 7.55 -0.73 -23.31
C THR A 310 7.99 -1.78 -22.31
N VAL A 311 8.83 -2.72 -22.74
CA VAL A 311 9.37 -3.78 -21.89
C VAL A 311 10.89 -3.66 -21.87
N THR A 312 11.48 -3.63 -20.68
CA THR A 312 12.92 -3.51 -20.46
C THR A 312 13.36 -4.55 -19.43
N GLY A 313 14.56 -5.12 -19.57
CA GLY A 313 15.11 -6.08 -18.60
C GLY A 313 14.62 -7.54 -18.69
N GLY A 314 13.93 -7.92 -19.78
CA GLY A 314 13.54 -9.30 -20.13
C GLY A 314 12.30 -9.84 -19.41
N ILE A 315 11.29 -10.29 -20.17
CA ILE A 315 10.21 -11.15 -19.67
C ILE A 315 10.68 -12.59 -19.88
N ASN A 316 11.26 -13.21 -18.86
CA ASN A 316 11.68 -14.60 -18.95
C ASN A 316 10.93 -15.45 -17.94
N ASP A 317 9.97 -16.23 -18.42
CA ASP A 317 9.95 -17.68 -18.16
C ASP A 317 9.08 -18.39 -19.23
N TYR A 318 9.70 -18.79 -20.34
CA TYR A 318 9.12 -19.77 -21.26
C TYR A 318 9.28 -21.15 -20.60
N GLY A 319 8.42 -21.44 -19.63
CA GLY A 319 8.26 -22.79 -19.09
C GLY A 319 7.50 -23.63 -20.11
N ARG A 320 8.22 -24.53 -20.79
CA ARG A 320 7.66 -25.70 -21.48
C ARG A 320 6.90 -26.59 -20.49
#